data_AF-E5XMU5-F1
#
_entry.id   AF-E5XMU5-F1
#
_cell.length_a   1.000
_cell.length_b   1.000
_cell.length_c   1.000
_cell.angle_alpha   90.00
_cell.angle_beta   90.00
_cell.angle_gamma   90.00
#
_symmetry.space_group_name_H-M   'P 1'
#
loop_
_entity.id
_entity.type
_entity.pdbx_description
1 polymer ?
#
loop_
_entity_poly.entity_id
_entity_poly.type
_entity_poly.pdbx_seq_one_letter_code
_entity_poly.pdbx_strand_id
1 'polypeptide(L)'
;MGDIPLTTSAIHNTALDPMAALRPIWGDQIGYVFLPVIRRGTEKWTEGRAFEWPAEAEAVCQHVEQHMEARDNLYFTPGVFALPARKRGHLASRSRLWADLDEADPRLAEAALRPTVAWETSPGRYAGVWLLDSDVKSTADLIAEGGLNQRLSYRLGADKSGWDETQVLRVPGSWNAKRKKFPEPVPGRILWTNGPTPAPAELARILPAPAEPRVGRYARTNSTRTAARGALPNDLAELIAAPPADVEGRDRSEVLWSIECRLAERGFSPEEIVETVERSVWNKFAGRPEALLRDARKACESVARQGSEGSTADGFAAADWGAGGADETGQTAIFTSDDPVEKLLEQLVYSEDLDELPDPEPLIEGVLDLDSEAWMIGVSGHFKSFVALDMAMHVASGKLWRGRRPPTAGSSTSPPRG
;
A
#
# COMPACT_ATOMS: atom_id res chain seq x y z
N MET A 1 3.09 58.01 40.13
CA MET A 1 2.33 56.84 39.64
C MET A 1 2.32 56.95 38.14
N GLY A 2 3.26 56.27 37.49
CA GLY A 2 3.42 56.29 36.04
C GLY A 2 2.77 55.05 35.45
N ASP A 3 1.89 55.26 34.48
CA ASP A 3 1.23 54.21 33.71
C ASP A 3 2.26 53.41 32.92
N ILE A 4 2.27 52.09 33.15
CA ILE A 4 3.04 51.12 32.37
C ILE A 4 2.12 50.66 31.23
N PRO A 5 2.46 50.86 29.95
CA PRO A 5 1.67 50.29 28.88
C PRO A 5 1.90 48.78 28.82
N LEU A 6 0.79 48.04 28.90
CA LEU A 6 0.70 46.62 28.56
C LEU A 6 1.13 46.45 27.09
N THR A 7 2.38 46.08 26.86
CA THR A 7 2.83 45.57 25.57
C THR A 7 2.23 44.19 25.37
N THR A 8 1.16 44.14 24.57
CA THR A 8 0.70 42.94 23.89
C THR A 8 1.90 42.28 23.22
N SER A 9 2.34 41.15 23.78
CA SER A 9 3.40 40.33 23.20
C SER A 9 2.89 39.79 21.86
N ALA A 10 3.17 40.54 20.80
CA ALA A 10 3.04 40.06 19.45
C ALA A 10 4.00 38.87 19.32
N ILE A 11 3.43 37.67 19.27
CA ILE A 11 4.16 36.46 18.88
C ILE A 11 4.69 36.73 17.48
N HIS A 12 5.94 37.18 17.38
CA HIS A 12 6.63 37.28 16.13
C HIS A 12 6.68 35.88 15.52
N ASN A 13 6.10 35.76 14.34
CA ASN A 13 6.16 34.59 13.47
C ASN A 13 7.59 34.49 12.92
N THR A 14 8.56 34.20 13.79
CA THR A 14 9.92 33.85 13.36
C THR A 14 9.81 32.47 12.73
N ALA A 15 9.89 32.41 11.40
CA ALA A 15 10.07 31.15 10.68
C ALA A 15 11.26 30.45 11.32
N LEU A 16 11.01 29.33 12.01
CA LEU A 16 12.07 28.53 12.60
C LEU A 16 13.01 28.11 11.48
N ASP A 17 14.31 28.35 11.70
CA ASP A 17 15.40 27.95 10.83
C ASP A 17 15.28 26.44 10.54
N PRO A 18 15.22 26.00 9.26
CA PRO A 18 15.21 24.58 8.91
C PRO A 18 16.34 23.79 9.59
N MET A 19 17.52 24.39 9.77
CA MET A 19 18.65 23.75 10.44
C MET A 19 18.41 23.52 11.93
N ALA A 20 17.54 24.31 12.58
CA ALA A 20 17.12 24.08 13.96
C ALA A 20 16.30 22.78 14.12
N ALA A 21 15.67 22.30 13.04
CA ALA A 21 15.00 20.99 13.02
C ALA A 21 15.92 19.87 12.54
N LEU A 22 16.77 20.11 11.53
CA LEU A 22 17.65 19.07 10.97
C LEU A 22 18.79 18.66 11.91
N ARG A 23 19.43 19.61 12.61
CA ARG A 23 20.55 19.31 13.52
C ARG A 23 20.18 18.31 14.61
N PRO A 24 19.06 18.45 15.34
CA PRO A 24 18.65 17.45 16.32
C PRO A 24 18.31 16.09 15.70
N ILE A 25 17.76 16.05 14.47
CA ILE A 25 17.38 14.79 13.81
C ILE A 25 18.60 13.91 13.52
N TRP A 26 19.67 14.50 12.98
CA TRP A 26 20.90 13.76 12.73
C TRP A 26 21.75 13.60 13.99
N GLY A 27 21.73 14.60 14.87
CA GLY A 27 22.44 14.58 16.15
C GLY A 27 23.96 14.48 15.95
N ASP A 28 24.57 13.66 16.80
CA ASP A 28 26.01 13.37 16.83
C ASP A 28 26.42 12.16 15.96
N GLN A 29 25.50 11.62 15.16
CA GLN A 29 25.79 10.50 14.27
C GLN A 29 26.90 10.84 13.28
N ILE A 30 27.68 9.83 12.89
CA ILE A 30 28.74 9.95 11.89
C ILE A 30 28.33 9.15 10.66
N GLY A 31 28.37 9.78 9.49
CA GLY A 31 28.08 9.12 8.22
C GLY A 31 27.67 10.11 7.15
N TYR A 32 26.76 9.73 6.27
CA TYR A 32 26.32 10.52 5.13
C TYR A 32 24.85 10.85 5.19
N VAL A 33 24.51 12.10 4.84
CA VAL A 33 23.14 12.60 4.69
C VAL A 33 22.91 13.12 3.28
N PHE A 34 21.66 13.09 2.83
CA PHE A 34 21.28 13.48 1.47
C PHE A 34 20.23 14.58 1.52
N LEU A 35 20.37 15.57 0.64
CA LEU A 35 19.48 16.73 0.52
C LEU A 35 19.00 16.92 -0.93
N PRO A 36 18.22 15.95 -1.47
CA PRO A 36 17.81 16.00 -2.86
C PRO A 36 16.81 17.13 -3.11
N VAL A 37 16.76 17.57 -4.37
CA VAL A 37 15.99 18.75 -4.79
C VAL A 37 15.20 18.52 -6.07
N ILE A 38 14.06 19.19 -6.15
CA ILE A 38 13.38 19.46 -7.42
C ILE A 38 13.31 20.98 -7.59
N ARG A 39 14.05 21.49 -8.57
CA ARG A 39 14.12 22.93 -8.83
C ARG A 39 12.77 23.49 -9.22
N ARG A 40 12.42 24.68 -8.73
CA ARG A 40 11.17 25.36 -9.04
C ARG A 40 10.99 25.49 -10.56
N GLY A 41 9.79 25.21 -11.04
CA GLY A 41 9.47 25.24 -12.47
C GLY A 41 9.95 24.01 -13.24
N THR A 42 10.64 23.07 -12.59
CA THR A 42 11.03 21.78 -13.16
C THR A 42 10.30 20.64 -12.43
N GLU A 43 10.22 19.48 -13.07
CA GLU A 43 9.77 18.23 -12.42
C GLU A 43 10.94 17.22 -12.25
N LYS A 44 12.19 17.66 -12.49
CA LYS A 44 13.35 16.78 -12.51
C LYS A 44 13.92 16.59 -11.10
N TRP A 45 13.88 15.35 -10.62
CA TRP A 45 14.59 14.92 -9.41
C TRP A 45 16.10 15.07 -9.59
N THR A 46 16.76 15.69 -8.61
CA THR A 46 18.21 15.76 -8.51
C THR A 46 18.62 15.21 -7.16
N GLU A 47 19.27 14.04 -7.16
CA GLU A 47 19.75 13.39 -5.94
C GLU A 47 20.77 14.27 -5.18
N GLY A 48 21.61 14.99 -5.93
CA GLY A 48 22.71 15.76 -5.36
C GLY A 48 23.88 14.87 -4.93
N ARG A 49 24.83 15.46 -4.20
CA ARG A 49 25.94 14.74 -3.57
C ARG A 49 25.55 14.29 -2.16
N ALA A 50 26.26 13.27 -1.65
CA ALA A 50 26.25 12.97 -0.23
C ALA A 50 27.04 14.05 0.54
N PHE A 51 26.57 14.39 1.74
CA PHE A 51 27.29 15.25 2.69
C PHE A 51 27.73 14.40 3.88
N GLU A 52 28.99 14.48 4.25
CA GLU A 52 29.51 13.82 5.45
C GLU A 52 29.05 14.59 6.69
N TRP A 53 28.28 13.95 7.56
CA TRP A 53 27.76 14.53 8.79
C TRP A 53 28.56 14.01 9.99
N PRO A 54 28.92 14.88 10.97
CA PRO A 54 28.71 16.33 11.01
C PRO A 54 29.84 17.14 10.34
N ALA A 55 30.84 16.50 9.73
CA ALA A 55 32.03 17.16 9.19
C ALA A 55 31.74 18.29 8.18
N GLU A 56 30.68 18.12 7.38
CA GLU A 56 30.24 19.07 6.35
C GLU A 56 28.95 19.82 6.73
N ALA A 57 28.68 19.98 8.04
CA ALA A 57 27.48 20.67 8.53
C ALA A 57 27.30 22.09 7.96
N GLU A 58 28.39 22.83 7.76
CA GLU A 58 28.36 24.16 7.16
C GLU A 58 27.97 24.13 5.66
N ALA A 59 28.47 23.14 4.91
CA ALA A 59 28.07 22.95 3.53
C ALA A 59 26.59 22.54 3.42
N VAL A 60 26.08 21.79 4.41
CA VAL A 60 24.65 21.48 4.52
C VAL A 60 23.83 22.76 4.77
N CYS A 61 24.24 23.63 5.69
CA CYS A 61 23.56 24.92 5.92
C CYS A 61 23.47 25.73 4.62
N GLN A 62 24.59 25.89 3.92
CA GLN A 62 24.66 26.66 2.67
C GLN A 62 23.76 26.06 1.57
N HIS A 63 23.73 24.73 1.45
CA HIS A 63 22.85 24.03 0.50
C HIS A 63 21.37 24.27 0.83
N VAL A 64 21.00 24.20 2.11
CA VAL A 64 19.63 24.47 2.56
C VAL A 64 19.26 25.92 2.28
N GLU A 65 20.08 26.89 2.67
CA GLU A 65 19.85 28.31 2.44
C GLU A 65 19.67 28.65 0.96
N GLN A 66 20.55 28.14 0.09
CA GLN A 66 20.49 28.36 -1.34
C GLN A 66 19.14 27.89 -1.94
N HIS A 67 18.70 26.68 -1.57
CA HIS A 67 17.46 26.12 -2.10
C HIS A 67 16.20 26.70 -1.44
N MET A 68 16.31 27.20 -0.22
CA MET A 68 15.27 27.99 0.45
C MET A 68 15.05 29.34 -0.26
N GLU A 69 16.12 30.04 -0.62
CA GLU A 69 16.06 31.31 -1.36
C GLU A 69 15.46 31.11 -2.76
N ALA A 70 15.89 30.06 -3.46
CA ALA A 70 15.36 29.69 -4.78
C ALA A 70 13.90 29.19 -4.76
N ARG A 71 13.36 28.87 -3.58
CA ARG A 71 12.04 28.25 -3.37
C ARG A 71 11.88 26.92 -4.10
N ASP A 72 12.94 26.11 -4.08
CA ASP A 72 12.93 24.77 -4.62
C ASP A 72 12.19 23.80 -3.68
N ASN A 73 11.74 22.65 -4.21
CA ASN A 73 11.30 21.57 -3.33
C ASN A 73 12.54 20.88 -2.77
N LEU A 74 12.84 21.14 -1.50
CA LEU A 74 14.00 20.61 -0.80
C LEU A 74 13.59 19.47 0.13
N TYR A 75 14.29 18.34 0.00
CA TYR A 75 14.06 17.13 0.80
C TYR A 75 15.32 16.75 1.57
N PHE A 76 15.19 15.87 2.55
CA PHE A 76 16.30 15.30 3.29
C PHE A 76 16.03 13.85 3.68
N THR A 77 17.09 13.10 3.98
CA THR A 77 16.97 11.78 4.62
C THR A 77 16.97 11.90 6.14
N PRO A 78 15.95 11.39 6.85
CA PRO A 78 15.97 11.33 8.32
C PRO A 78 17.08 10.42 8.85
N GLY A 79 17.40 9.35 8.10
CA GLY A 79 18.48 8.43 8.39
C GLY A 79 19.86 8.95 8.02
N VAL A 80 20.88 8.45 8.72
CA VAL A 80 22.31 8.66 8.42
C VAL A 80 22.88 7.35 7.85
N PHE A 81 23.62 7.46 6.76
CA PHE A 81 24.12 6.31 5.98
C PHE A 81 25.61 6.06 6.22
N ALA A 82 26.02 4.79 6.23
CA ALA A 82 27.42 4.40 6.39
C ALA A 82 28.28 4.69 5.14
N LEU A 83 27.64 4.77 3.97
CA LEU A 83 28.29 4.98 2.67
C LEU A 83 27.68 6.19 1.96
N PRO A 84 28.42 6.86 1.05
CA PRO A 84 27.94 8.01 0.28
C PRO A 84 26.96 7.61 -0.83
N ALA A 85 26.06 6.67 -0.54
CA ALA A 85 25.00 6.23 -1.41
C ALA A 85 23.73 5.91 -0.61
N ARG A 86 22.63 6.61 -0.93
CA ARG A 86 21.28 6.35 -0.42
C ARG A 86 20.72 5.09 -1.07
N LYS A 87 21.12 3.94 -0.55
CA LYS A 87 20.73 2.61 -1.04
C LYS A 87 20.35 1.70 0.11
N ARG A 88 19.64 0.63 -0.24
CA ARG A 88 19.28 -0.40 0.70
C ARG A 88 20.50 -1.08 1.32
N GLY A 89 20.46 -1.32 2.63
CA GLY A 89 21.56 -1.90 3.42
C GLY A 89 22.64 -0.90 3.84
N HIS A 90 22.55 0.38 3.47
CA HIS A 90 23.54 1.39 3.84
C HIS A 90 23.12 2.26 5.04
N LEU A 91 21.90 2.11 5.54
CA LEU A 91 21.41 2.87 6.69
C LEU A 91 22.19 2.48 7.96
N ALA A 92 22.86 3.45 8.59
CA ALA A 92 23.63 3.27 9.82
C ALA A 92 22.82 3.63 11.07
N SER A 93 21.99 4.66 10.99
CA SER A 93 21.23 5.16 12.13
C SER A 93 20.15 4.17 12.58
N ARG A 94 20.07 3.89 13.89
CA ARG A 94 19.07 2.98 14.52
C ARG A 94 18.23 3.62 15.64
N SER A 95 18.40 4.90 15.87
CA SER A 95 17.78 5.68 16.95
C SER A 95 16.75 6.69 16.44
N ARG A 96 16.17 6.48 15.25
CA ARG A 96 15.09 7.34 14.74
C ARG A 96 14.10 6.62 13.86
N LEU A 97 12.83 7.03 13.97
CA LEU A 97 11.72 6.65 13.10
C LEU A 97 11.23 7.89 12.35
N TRP A 98 10.52 7.69 11.25
CA TRP A 98 10.03 8.79 10.41
C TRP A 98 8.77 8.39 9.66
N ALA A 99 7.93 9.39 9.37
CA ALA A 99 6.75 9.21 8.55
C ALA A 99 6.41 10.47 7.76
N ASP A 100 5.99 10.29 6.51
CA ASP A 100 5.15 11.28 5.81
C ASP A 100 3.72 11.05 6.30
N LEU A 101 3.25 11.95 7.17
CA LEU A 101 2.00 11.77 7.89
C LEU A 101 0.80 12.09 7.00
N ASP A 102 1.00 12.70 5.84
CA ASP A 102 -0.08 13.15 4.99
C ASP A 102 -1.10 13.96 5.80
N GLU A 103 -2.37 13.55 5.84
CA GLU A 103 -3.45 14.26 6.55
C GLU A 103 -3.51 13.91 8.05
N ALA A 104 -2.68 12.99 8.53
CA ALA A 104 -2.63 12.61 9.94
C ALA A 104 -1.97 13.73 10.77
N ASP A 105 -2.80 14.55 11.40
CA ASP A 105 -2.33 15.68 12.21
C ASP A 105 -1.60 15.18 13.48
N PRO A 106 -0.29 15.47 13.62
CA PRO A 106 0.49 15.00 14.78
C PRO A 106 0.06 15.63 16.10
N ARG A 107 -0.77 16.69 16.09
CA ARG A 107 -1.35 17.30 17.30
C ARG A 107 -2.48 16.46 17.90
N LEU A 108 -3.08 15.60 17.08
CA LEU A 108 -4.18 14.72 17.47
C LEU A 108 -3.70 13.31 17.82
N ALA A 109 -2.42 13.01 17.60
CA ALA A 109 -1.82 11.74 17.96
C ALA A 109 -1.86 11.52 19.48
N GLU A 110 -2.05 10.27 19.88
CA GLU A 110 -1.90 9.84 21.28
C GLU A 110 -0.54 10.30 21.82
N ALA A 111 -0.48 10.73 23.09
CA ALA A 111 0.74 11.31 23.66
C ALA A 111 1.97 10.40 23.50
N ALA A 112 1.78 9.08 23.60
CA ALA A 112 2.83 8.09 23.46
C ALA A 112 3.32 7.87 22.01
N LEU A 113 2.55 8.32 21.02
CA LEU A 113 2.87 8.24 19.59
C LEU A 113 3.26 9.60 19.01
N ARG A 114 3.37 10.64 19.84
CA ARG A 114 3.72 11.98 19.38
C ARG A 114 5.17 12.04 18.89
N PRO A 115 5.44 12.64 17.71
CA PRO A 115 6.80 12.80 17.19
C PRO A 115 7.64 13.76 18.03
N THR A 116 8.95 13.54 18.02
CA THR A 116 9.95 14.45 18.61
C THR A 116 10.05 15.75 17.81
N VAL A 117 10.07 15.63 16.48
CA VAL A 117 10.09 16.77 15.55
C VAL A 117 8.92 16.62 14.59
N ALA A 118 8.09 17.66 14.47
CA ALA A 118 6.94 17.66 13.58
C ALA A 118 6.83 18.98 12.82
N TRP A 119 6.39 18.87 11.57
CA TRP A 119 6.17 20.03 10.72
C TRP A 119 5.03 19.78 9.73
N GLU A 120 4.44 20.87 9.30
CA GLU A 120 3.48 20.94 8.21
C GLU A 120 4.25 21.15 6.90
N THR A 121 4.15 20.21 5.96
CA THR A 121 4.82 20.26 4.65
C THR A 121 4.07 21.16 3.66
N SER A 122 2.76 21.32 3.87
CA SER A 122 1.83 22.26 3.24
C SER A 122 0.51 22.23 4.02
N PRO A 123 -0.43 23.19 3.83
CA PRO A 123 -1.67 23.24 4.61
C PRO A 123 -2.39 21.89 4.69
N GLY A 124 -2.59 21.41 5.93
CA GLY A 124 -3.25 20.13 6.20
C GLY A 124 -2.42 18.88 5.90
N ARG A 125 -1.13 19.02 5.61
CA ARG A 125 -0.21 17.91 5.33
C ARG A 125 1.01 17.94 6.24
N TYR A 126 1.33 16.82 6.88
CA TYR A 126 2.31 16.77 7.97
C TYR A 126 3.42 15.76 7.71
N ALA A 127 4.53 15.91 8.41
CA ALA A 127 5.59 14.91 8.50
C ALA A 127 6.20 14.95 9.92
N GLY A 128 6.82 13.84 10.32
CA GLY A 128 7.37 13.73 11.66
C GLY A 128 8.56 12.78 11.75
N VAL A 129 9.40 13.04 12.76
CA VAL A 129 10.52 12.19 13.18
C VAL A 129 10.42 11.93 14.68
N TRP A 130 10.63 10.68 15.07
CA TRP A 130 10.72 10.24 16.46
C TRP A 130 12.16 9.86 16.74
N LEU A 131 12.83 10.66 17.58
CA LEU A 131 14.15 10.33 18.09
C LEU A 131 13.98 9.37 19.27
N LEU A 132 14.73 8.28 19.25
CA LEU A 132 14.70 7.25 20.28
C LEU A 132 15.81 7.53 21.31
N ASP A 133 15.55 7.25 22.57
CA ASP A 133 16.55 7.43 23.64
C ASP A 133 17.74 6.45 23.56
N SER A 134 17.60 5.43 22.73
CA SER A 134 18.55 4.35 22.52
C SER A 134 18.35 3.74 21.13
N ASP A 135 19.38 3.08 20.62
CA ASP A 135 19.30 2.37 19.35
C ASP A 135 18.35 1.15 19.46
N VAL A 136 17.58 0.89 18.41
CA VAL A 136 16.98 -0.43 18.25
C VAL A 136 18.09 -1.49 18.04
N LYS A 137 17.78 -2.75 18.38
CA LYS A 137 18.74 -3.86 18.35
C LYS A 137 19.36 -4.05 16.97
N SER A 138 18.57 -3.98 15.90
CA SER A 138 19.05 -4.14 14.53
C SER A 138 18.34 -3.19 13.56
N THR A 139 18.97 -2.90 12.42
CA THR A 139 18.33 -2.16 11.32
C THR A 139 17.05 -2.85 10.83
N ALA A 140 16.99 -4.19 10.89
CA ALA A 140 15.79 -4.94 10.56
C ALA A 140 14.63 -4.62 11.52
N ASP A 141 14.90 -4.57 12.84
CA ASP A 141 13.89 -4.19 13.83
C ASP A 141 13.37 -2.76 13.62
N LEU A 142 14.17 -1.88 13.00
CA LEU A 142 13.79 -0.51 12.67
C LEU A 142 12.89 -0.45 11.43
N ILE A 143 13.42 -0.87 10.28
CA ILE A 143 12.90 -0.52 8.94
C ILE A 143 12.67 -1.72 8.04
N ALA A 144 12.86 -2.97 8.51
CA ALA A 144 12.39 -4.10 7.73
C ALA A 144 10.87 -4.21 7.83
N GLU A 145 10.34 -5.14 7.04
CA GLU A 145 8.95 -5.52 7.08
C GLU A 145 8.55 -5.99 8.50
N GLY A 146 7.50 -5.42 9.09
CA GLY A 146 7.12 -5.64 10.48
C GLY A 146 7.95 -4.85 11.51
N GLY A 147 8.98 -4.13 11.05
CA GLY A 147 9.83 -3.26 11.85
C GLY A 147 9.04 -2.12 12.51
N LEU A 148 9.67 -1.48 13.49
CA LEU A 148 9.04 -0.44 14.31
C LEU A 148 8.54 0.75 13.46
N ASN A 149 9.26 1.14 12.41
CA ASN A 149 8.88 2.28 11.56
C ASN A 149 7.63 1.99 10.71
N GLN A 150 7.50 0.77 10.18
CA GLN A 150 6.30 0.34 9.47
C GLN A 150 5.08 0.32 10.40
N ARG A 151 5.24 -0.29 11.58
CA ARG A 151 4.16 -0.39 12.58
C ARG A 151 3.67 1.00 13.01
N LEU A 152 4.61 1.93 13.25
CA LEU A 152 4.30 3.31 13.57
C LEU A 152 3.51 3.98 12.44
N SER A 153 4.00 3.89 11.21
CA SER A 153 3.35 4.51 10.04
C SER A 153 1.92 4.00 9.87
N TYR A 154 1.71 2.69 10.03
CA TYR A 154 0.39 2.07 9.87
C TYR A 154 -0.56 2.45 11.00
N ARG A 155 -0.06 2.51 12.25
CA ARG A 155 -0.85 2.94 13.41
C ARG A 155 -1.34 4.39 13.28
N LEU A 156 -0.52 5.26 12.70
CA LEU A 156 -0.82 6.68 12.53
C LEU A 156 -1.71 6.98 11.31
N GLY A 157 -1.98 5.99 10.45
CA GLY A 157 -2.65 6.23 9.17
C GLY A 157 -1.80 7.04 8.19
N ALA A 158 -0.49 7.04 8.37
CA ALA A 158 0.48 7.70 7.49
C ALA A 158 0.65 6.96 6.15
N ASP A 159 1.44 7.53 5.24
CA ASP A 159 1.77 6.87 3.97
C ASP A 159 2.39 5.48 4.22
N LYS A 160 1.72 4.45 3.69
CA LYS A 160 2.10 3.04 3.87
C LYS A 160 3.35 2.65 3.07
N SER A 161 3.83 3.52 2.19
CA SER A 161 5.06 3.33 1.39
C SER A 161 6.28 4.03 1.97
N GLY A 162 6.11 5.01 2.86
CA GLY A 162 7.17 5.94 3.28
C GLY A 162 8.00 5.54 4.51
N TRP A 163 8.02 4.27 4.91
CA TRP A 163 8.77 3.82 6.11
C TRP A 163 10.11 3.18 5.79
N ASP A 164 10.48 3.05 4.51
CA ASP A 164 11.71 2.37 4.09
C ASP A 164 12.98 3.17 4.40
N GLU A 165 14.11 2.46 4.39
CA GLU A 165 15.43 2.99 4.75
C GLU A 165 15.93 4.13 3.87
N THR A 166 15.47 4.23 2.63
CA THR A 166 15.90 5.26 1.68
C THR A 166 14.95 6.44 1.61
N GLN A 167 13.90 6.46 2.44
CA GLN A 167 12.88 7.49 2.41
C GLN A 167 13.46 8.89 2.57
N VAL A 168 12.88 9.83 1.82
CA VAL A 168 13.12 11.26 1.97
C VAL A 168 11.86 11.96 2.48
N LEU A 169 12.04 12.98 3.32
CA LEU A 169 10.97 13.87 3.74
C LEU A 169 11.28 15.30 3.28
N ARG A 170 10.28 16.15 3.15
CA ARG A 170 10.52 17.57 2.88
C ARG A 170 11.24 18.21 4.06
N VAL A 171 12.25 19.03 3.79
CA VAL A 171 12.96 19.78 4.84
C VAL A 171 11.97 20.63 5.66
N PRO A 172 12.00 20.57 7.00
CA PRO A 172 11.10 21.35 7.83
C PRO A 172 11.20 22.85 7.55
N GLY A 173 10.06 23.53 7.40
CA GLY A 173 10.01 24.96 7.05
C GLY A 173 10.28 25.30 5.58
N SER A 174 10.62 24.31 4.74
CA SER A 174 10.93 24.56 3.32
C SER A 174 9.70 24.69 2.41
N TRP A 175 9.93 25.14 1.19
CA TRP A 175 8.86 25.43 0.23
C TRP A 175 8.28 24.17 -0.43
N ASN A 176 6.97 24.20 -0.65
CA ASN A 176 6.24 23.33 -1.56
C ASN A 176 6.00 24.04 -2.89
N ALA A 177 6.82 23.77 -3.90
CA ALA A 177 6.72 24.38 -5.23
C ALA A 177 6.06 23.46 -6.28
N LYS A 178 5.26 22.47 -5.87
CA LYS A 178 4.53 21.58 -6.79
C LYS A 178 3.42 22.34 -7.51
N ARG A 179 3.72 22.85 -8.72
CA ARG A 179 2.83 23.71 -9.52
C ARG A 179 1.45 23.11 -9.83
N LYS A 180 1.37 21.79 -9.98
CA LYS A 180 0.10 21.07 -10.16
C LYS A 180 -0.84 21.18 -8.96
N LYS A 181 -0.30 21.42 -7.76
CA LYS A 181 -1.06 21.55 -6.51
C LYS A 181 -1.24 23.01 -6.07
N PHE A 182 -0.23 23.86 -6.30
CA PHE A 182 -0.24 25.24 -5.85
C PHE A 182 0.16 26.19 -6.98
N PRO A 183 -0.59 27.29 -7.21
CA PRO A 183 -0.23 28.30 -8.21
C PRO A 183 1.07 29.01 -7.87
N GLU A 184 1.33 29.22 -6.57
CA GLU A 184 2.59 29.76 -6.04
C GLU A 184 3.17 28.82 -4.96
N PRO A 185 4.51 28.82 -4.75
CA PRO A 185 5.12 28.02 -3.69
C PRO A 185 4.55 28.36 -2.31
N VAL A 186 4.23 27.32 -1.54
CA VAL A 186 3.69 27.47 -0.17
C VAL A 186 4.76 27.08 0.84
N PRO A 187 5.04 27.90 1.87
CA PRO A 187 6.03 27.56 2.87
C PRO A 187 5.50 26.47 3.81
N GLY A 188 6.35 25.52 4.17
CA GLY A 188 6.11 24.62 5.29
C GLY A 188 6.21 25.35 6.63
N ARG A 189 5.71 24.73 7.69
CA ARG A 189 5.73 25.30 9.04
C ARG A 189 6.23 24.27 10.05
N ILE A 190 7.27 24.58 10.78
CA ILE A 190 7.70 23.76 11.92
C ILE A 190 6.66 23.91 13.03
N LEU A 191 6.14 22.77 13.52
CA LEU A 191 5.17 22.73 14.60
C LEU A 191 5.88 22.66 15.96
N TRP A 192 6.85 21.74 16.10
CA TRP A 192 7.74 21.64 17.26
C TRP A 192 9.00 20.83 16.93
N THR A 193 10.04 21.00 17.74
CA THR A 193 11.32 20.27 17.64
C THR A 193 11.73 19.60 18.95
N ASN A 194 10.91 19.72 20.00
CA ASN A 194 11.21 19.33 21.38
C ASN A 194 10.15 18.37 21.95
N GLY A 195 9.61 17.50 21.10
CA GLY A 195 8.69 16.45 21.52
C GLY A 195 9.40 15.34 22.32
N PRO A 196 8.67 14.28 22.70
CA PRO A 196 9.20 13.19 23.50
C PRO A 196 10.28 12.39 22.75
N THR A 197 11.20 11.79 23.48
CA THR A 197 12.20 10.83 22.97
C THR A 197 11.94 9.46 23.61
N PRO A 198 11.02 8.66 23.04
CA PRO A 198 10.59 7.43 23.71
C PRO A 198 11.66 6.33 23.64
N ALA A 199 11.60 5.42 24.61
CA ALA A 199 12.39 4.21 24.57
C ALA A 199 11.88 3.28 23.45
N PRO A 200 12.75 2.65 22.64
CA PRO A 200 12.33 1.69 21.63
C PRO A 200 11.46 0.56 22.19
N ALA A 201 11.77 0.10 23.41
CA ALA A 201 11.03 -0.96 24.08
C ALA A 201 9.61 -0.51 24.48
N GLU A 202 9.41 0.76 24.82
CA GLU A 202 8.10 1.32 25.13
C GLU A 202 7.25 1.44 23.86
N LEU A 203 7.81 2.02 22.80
CA LEU A 203 7.14 2.07 21.50
C LEU A 203 6.78 0.67 20.98
N ALA A 204 7.67 -0.32 21.11
CA ALA A 204 7.41 -1.68 20.67
C ALA A 204 6.27 -2.37 21.44
N ARG A 205 5.97 -1.97 22.68
CA ARG A 205 4.81 -2.47 23.44
C ARG A 205 3.51 -1.86 22.92
N ILE A 206 3.51 -0.57 22.59
CA ILE A 206 2.34 0.15 22.08
C ILE A 206 2.06 -0.21 20.61
N LEU A 207 3.12 -0.51 19.87
CA LEU A 207 3.10 -0.93 18.48
C LEU A 207 3.47 -2.43 18.40
N PRO A 208 2.62 -3.35 18.89
CA PRO A 208 2.97 -4.76 18.90
C PRO A 208 3.26 -5.25 17.48
N ALA A 209 4.22 -6.17 17.35
CA ALA A 209 4.45 -6.83 16.08
C ALA A 209 3.15 -7.50 15.65
N PRO A 210 2.78 -7.45 14.35
CA PRO A 210 1.76 -8.34 13.86
C PRO A 210 2.17 -9.76 14.24
N ALA A 211 1.22 -10.55 14.77
CA ALA A 211 1.50 -11.93 15.16
C ALA A 211 2.19 -12.61 13.96
N GLU A 212 3.42 -13.08 14.16
CA GLU A 212 4.08 -13.87 13.13
C GLU A 212 3.12 -15.02 12.80
N PRO A 213 2.70 -15.17 11.53
CA PRO A 213 2.11 -16.42 11.14
C PRO A 213 3.16 -17.46 11.48
N ARG A 214 2.84 -18.39 12.39
CA ARG A 214 3.67 -19.56 12.58
C ARG A 214 3.71 -20.25 11.23
N VAL A 215 4.72 -19.96 10.43
CA VAL A 215 5.14 -20.84 9.35
C VAL A 215 5.71 -22.04 10.08
N GLY A 216 4.81 -22.88 10.59
CA GLY A 216 5.15 -24.25 10.89
C GLY A 216 5.85 -24.73 9.65
N ARG A 217 7.08 -25.21 9.79
CA ARG A 217 7.78 -25.96 8.76
C ARG A 217 6.79 -27.04 8.33
N TYR A 218 6.02 -26.77 7.28
CA TYR A 218 4.92 -27.62 6.91
C TYR A 218 5.56 -28.96 6.60
N ALA A 219 5.13 -29.98 7.35
CA ALA A 219 5.42 -31.34 7.01
C ALA A 219 5.11 -31.47 5.53
N ARG A 220 6.05 -32.03 4.75
CA ARG A 220 5.80 -32.45 3.38
C ARG A 220 4.65 -33.46 3.42
N THR A 221 3.41 -32.99 3.42
CA THR A 221 2.24 -33.83 3.26
C THR A 221 2.07 -33.99 1.77
N ASN A 222 2.64 -35.10 1.30
CA ASN A 222 2.55 -35.67 -0.02
C ASN A 222 1.22 -35.37 -0.75
N SER A 223 1.34 -34.68 -1.89
CA SER A 223 0.81 -35.13 -3.19
C SER A 223 -0.69 -35.44 -3.34
N THR A 224 -1.63 -34.65 -2.80
CA THR A 224 -3.06 -34.86 -3.11
C THR A 224 -3.96 -33.62 -3.24
N ARG A 225 -3.42 -32.38 -3.25
CA ARG A 225 -4.26 -31.17 -3.42
C ARG A 225 -4.25 -30.53 -4.81
N THR A 226 -3.46 -31.03 -5.76
CA THR A 226 -3.41 -30.53 -7.14
C THR A 226 -4.65 -30.90 -7.96
N ALA A 227 -5.47 -31.86 -7.52
CA ALA A 227 -6.66 -32.30 -8.26
C ALA A 227 -7.92 -31.45 -8.01
N ALA A 228 -7.92 -30.56 -7.01
CA ALA A 228 -9.11 -29.77 -6.62
C ALA A 228 -9.04 -28.28 -7.04
N ARG A 229 -8.09 -27.89 -7.89
CA ARG A 229 -7.87 -26.47 -8.28
C ARG A 229 -7.83 -26.17 -9.78
N GLY A 230 -8.19 -27.16 -10.62
CA GLY A 230 -8.08 -27.04 -12.07
C GLY A 230 -6.63 -27.03 -12.56
N ALA A 231 -6.41 -27.43 -13.81
CA ALA A 231 -5.12 -27.22 -14.46
C ALA A 231 -4.86 -25.71 -14.57
N LEU A 232 -3.65 -25.27 -14.20
CA LEU A 232 -3.25 -23.88 -14.44
C LEU A 232 -3.41 -23.58 -15.95
N PRO A 233 -4.01 -22.45 -16.34
CA PRO A 233 -4.01 -22.03 -17.73
C PRO A 233 -2.59 -22.08 -18.31
N ASN A 234 -2.44 -22.54 -19.55
CA ASN A 234 -1.13 -22.74 -20.18
C ASN A 234 -0.27 -21.47 -20.12
N ASP A 235 -0.87 -20.30 -20.30
CA ASP A 235 -0.17 -19.02 -20.23
C ASP A 235 0.33 -18.69 -18.81
N LEU A 236 -0.43 -19.04 -17.76
CA LEU A 236 0.00 -18.89 -16.37
C LEU A 236 1.11 -19.88 -16.01
N ALA A 237 0.98 -21.13 -16.47
CA ALA A 237 1.99 -22.17 -16.26
C ALA A 237 3.31 -21.82 -16.96
N GLU A 238 3.24 -21.36 -18.21
CA GLU A 238 4.39 -20.86 -18.98
C GLU A 238 5.02 -19.64 -18.32
N LEU A 239 4.21 -18.70 -17.81
CA LEU A 239 4.71 -17.52 -17.14
C LEU A 239 5.42 -17.87 -15.82
N ILE A 240 4.89 -18.80 -15.03
CA ILE A 240 5.55 -19.30 -13.81
C ILE A 240 6.86 -20.02 -14.14
N ALA A 241 6.87 -20.83 -15.19
CA ALA A 241 8.01 -21.62 -15.64
C ALA A 241 9.01 -20.86 -16.56
N ALA A 242 8.82 -19.54 -16.74
CA ALA A 242 9.60 -18.75 -17.68
C ALA A 242 11.11 -18.85 -17.42
N PRO A 243 11.95 -18.99 -18.46
CA PRO A 243 13.40 -18.98 -18.33
C PRO A 243 13.95 -17.60 -17.96
N PRO A 244 15.17 -17.51 -17.39
CA PRO A 244 15.78 -16.23 -17.00
C PRO A 244 15.91 -15.20 -18.14
N ALA A 245 15.94 -15.64 -19.40
CA ALA A 245 16.01 -14.77 -20.57
C ALA A 245 14.75 -13.88 -20.73
N ASP A 246 13.59 -14.32 -20.23
CA ASP A 246 12.32 -13.60 -20.41
C ASP A 246 12.14 -12.42 -19.43
N VAL A 247 13.08 -12.27 -18.50
CA VAL A 247 13.11 -11.17 -17.52
C VAL A 247 13.64 -9.87 -18.15
N GLU A 248 14.42 -9.96 -19.24
CA GLU A 248 15.10 -8.81 -19.83
C GLU A 248 14.08 -7.81 -20.44
N GLY A 249 14.04 -6.61 -19.88
CA GLY A 249 13.12 -5.53 -20.34
C GLY A 249 11.72 -5.55 -19.72
N ARG A 250 11.40 -6.45 -18.78
CA ARG A 250 10.10 -6.53 -18.09
C ARG A 250 10.21 -6.20 -16.60
N ASP A 251 9.17 -5.59 -16.01
CA ASP A 251 9.12 -5.34 -14.57
C ASP A 251 8.76 -6.63 -13.82
N ARG A 252 9.76 -7.21 -13.16
CA ARG A 252 9.58 -8.42 -12.33
C ARG A 252 8.51 -8.26 -11.25
N SER A 253 8.34 -7.06 -10.70
CA SER A 253 7.39 -6.81 -9.62
C SER A 253 5.96 -6.84 -10.11
N GLU A 254 5.72 -6.28 -11.29
CA GLU A 254 4.41 -6.28 -11.94
C GLU A 254 4.00 -7.69 -12.39
N VAL A 255 4.94 -8.44 -12.98
CA VAL A 255 4.68 -9.80 -13.44
C VAL A 255 4.47 -10.76 -12.28
N LEU A 256 5.30 -10.69 -11.23
CA LEU A 256 5.12 -11.51 -10.02
C LEU A 256 3.76 -11.23 -9.36
N TRP A 257 3.40 -9.95 -9.21
CA TRP A 257 2.10 -9.57 -8.66
C TRP A 257 0.93 -10.12 -9.50
N SER A 258 1.04 -10.06 -10.82
CA SER A 258 0.03 -10.65 -11.72
C SER A 258 -0.10 -12.16 -11.51
N ILE A 259 1.00 -12.90 -11.38
CA ILE A 259 0.97 -14.34 -11.09
C ILE A 259 0.31 -14.60 -9.73
N GLU A 260 0.69 -13.86 -8.69
CA GLU A 260 0.14 -14.01 -7.34
C GLU A 260 -1.37 -13.75 -7.29
N CYS A 261 -1.85 -12.68 -7.93
CA CYS A 261 -3.29 -12.40 -8.04
C CYS A 261 -4.02 -13.51 -8.81
N ARG A 262 -3.48 -13.98 -9.93
CA ARG A 262 -4.12 -15.04 -10.74
C ARG A 262 -4.20 -16.38 -10.01
N LEU A 263 -3.22 -16.68 -9.15
CA LEU A 263 -3.27 -17.85 -8.28
C LEU A 263 -4.27 -17.64 -7.12
N ALA A 264 -4.29 -16.45 -6.52
CA ALA A 264 -5.25 -16.09 -5.47
C ALA A 264 -6.72 -16.15 -5.93
N GLU A 265 -7.01 -15.64 -7.14
CA GLU A 265 -8.32 -15.76 -7.81
C GLU A 265 -8.79 -17.21 -7.95
N ARG A 266 -7.85 -18.15 -8.06
CA ARG A 266 -8.10 -19.60 -8.15
C ARG A 266 -8.17 -20.27 -6.79
N GLY A 267 -8.25 -19.50 -5.70
CA GLY A 267 -8.36 -19.99 -4.34
C GLY A 267 -7.08 -20.66 -3.82
N PHE A 268 -5.91 -20.33 -4.38
CA PHE A 268 -4.64 -20.72 -3.76
C PHE A 268 -4.47 -19.92 -2.46
N SER A 269 -4.06 -20.60 -1.38
CA SER A 269 -3.68 -19.92 -0.15
C SER A 269 -2.37 -19.15 -0.35
N PRO A 270 -2.07 -18.13 0.47
CA PRO A 270 -0.79 -17.44 0.41
C PRO A 270 0.43 -18.37 0.44
N GLU A 271 0.34 -19.45 1.21
CA GLU A 271 1.39 -20.47 1.34
C GLU A 271 1.58 -21.28 0.05
N GLU A 272 0.50 -21.60 -0.66
CA GLU A 272 0.54 -22.36 -1.91
C GLU A 272 0.98 -21.49 -3.08
N ILE A 273 0.63 -20.20 -3.04
CA ILE A 273 1.18 -19.20 -3.97
C ILE A 273 2.70 -19.14 -3.82
N VAL A 274 3.19 -19.00 -2.59
CA VAL A 274 4.62 -19.02 -2.27
C VAL A 274 5.29 -20.26 -2.84
N GLU A 275 4.76 -21.46 -2.55
CA GLU A 275 5.32 -22.73 -3.06
C GLU A 275 5.37 -22.76 -4.59
N THR A 276 4.33 -22.25 -5.24
CA THR A 276 4.21 -22.26 -6.71
C THR A 276 5.21 -21.31 -7.37
N VAL A 277 5.45 -20.13 -6.78
CA VAL A 277 6.27 -19.07 -7.41
C VAL A 277 7.69 -18.97 -6.84
N GLU A 278 8.03 -19.70 -5.76
CA GLU A 278 9.33 -19.62 -5.08
C GLU A 278 10.51 -19.77 -6.04
N ARG A 279 10.39 -20.71 -6.99
CA ARG A 279 11.43 -21.03 -7.98
C ARG A 279 11.28 -20.27 -9.30
N SER A 280 10.24 -19.45 -9.43
CA SER A 280 10.01 -18.67 -10.64
C SER A 280 11.05 -17.56 -10.77
N VAL A 281 11.48 -17.28 -11.99
CA VAL A 281 12.42 -16.18 -12.30
C VAL A 281 11.84 -14.81 -11.96
N TRP A 282 10.51 -14.72 -11.84
CA TRP A 282 9.79 -13.52 -11.44
C TRP A 282 9.89 -13.23 -9.94
N ASN A 283 10.29 -14.20 -9.11
CA ASN A 283 10.41 -14.03 -7.67
C ASN A 283 11.51 -13.00 -7.29
N LYS A 284 11.10 -11.74 -7.09
CA LYS A 284 11.96 -10.63 -6.64
C LYS A 284 12.39 -10.75 -5.17
N PHE A 285 11.84 -11.71 -4.44
CA PHE A 285 12.10 -11.96 -3.02
C PHE A 285 12.93 -13.24 -2.79
N ALA A 286 13.70 -13.69 -3.79
CA ALA A 286 14.63 -14.80 -3.61
C ALA A 286 15.47 -14.63 -2.33
N GLY A 287 15.44 -15.64 -1.45
CA GLY A 287 16.10 -15.61 -0.13
C GLY A 287 15.35 -14.87 0.98
N ARG A 288 14.14 -14.36 0.72
CA ARG A 288 13.24 -13.65 1.66
C ARG A 288 11.81 -14.22 1.60
N PRO A 289 11.59 -15.47 2.04
CA PRO A 289 10.29 -16.15 1.95
C PRO A 289 9.16 -15.41 2.68
N GLU A 290 9.48 -14.69 3.76
CA GLU A 290 8.55 -13.84 4.51
C GLU A 290 7.99 -12.68 3.68
N ALA A 291 8.82 -12.06 2.83
CA ALA A 291 8.40 -10.97 1.97
C ALA A 291 7.50 -11.46 0.82
N LEU A 292 7.82 -12.64 0.26
CA LEU A 292 6.99 -13.30 -0.74
C LEU A 292 5.63 -13.71 -0.17
N LEU A 293 5.61 -14.27 1.05
CA LEU A 293 4.38 -14.63 1.74
C LEU A 293 3.49 -13.41 1.98
N ARG A 294 4.06 -12.23 2.26
CA ARG A 294 3.27 -11.00 2.40
C ARG A 294 2.71 -10.50 1.07
N ASP A 295 3.48 -10.55 0.00
CA ASP A 295 2.99 -10.20 -1.34
C ASP A 295 1.83 -11.12 -1.74
N ALA A 296 1.97 -12.44 -1.50
CA ALA A 296 0.90 -13.41 -1.68
C ALA A 296 -0.34 -13.14 -0.80
N ARG A 297 -0.16 -12.76 0.49
CA ARG A 297 -1.28 -12.35 1.36
C ARG A 297 -1.99 -11.12 0.82
N LYS A 298 -1.25 -10.10 0.38
CA LYS A 298 -1.82 -8.90 -0.23
C LYS A 298 -2.61 -9.25 -1.49
N ALA A 299 -2.12 -10.17 -2.31
CA ALA A 299 -2.84 -10.65 -3.49
C ALA A 299 -4.17 -11.32 -3.09
N CYS A 300 -4.17 -12.25 -2.13
CA CYS A 300 -5.38 -12.86 -1.60
C CYS A 300 -6.35 -11.83 -0.99
N GLU A 301 -5.86 -10.87 -0.20
CA GLU A 301 -6.68 -9.80 0.35
C GLU A 301 -7.24 -8.86 -0.72
N SER A 302 -6.48 -8.59 -1.78
CA SER A 302 -6.92 -7.75 -2.90
C SER A 302 -8.08 -8.40 -3.63
N VAL A 303 -7.99 -9.71 -3.90
CA VAL A 303 -9.06 -10.51 -4.51
C VAL A 303 -10.27 -10.58 -3.58
N ALA A 304 -10.07 -10.80 -2.28
CA ALA A 304 -11.17 -10.82 -1.30
C ALA A 304 -11.89 -9.46 -1.20
N ARG A 305 -11.16 -8.34 -1.24
CA ARG A 305 -11.77 -6.99 -1.24
C ARG A 305 -12.59 -6.74 -2.51
N GLN A 306 -12.08 -7.14 -3.67
CA GLN A 306 -12.79 -7.03 -4.94
C GLN A 306 -14.07 -7.88 -4.97
N GLY A 307 -14.06 -9.05 -4.30
CA GLY A 307 -15.27 -9.85 -4.08
C GLY A 307 -16.28 -9.19 -3.12
N SER A 308 -15.81 -8.43 -2.12
CA SER A 308 -16.69 -7.74 -1.15
C SER A 308 -17.26 -6.40 -1.66
N GLU A 309 -16.51 -5.64 -2.47
CA GLU A 309 -16.99 -4.38 -3.05
C GLU A 309 -17.98 -4.60 -4.21
N GLY A 310 -18.02 -5.81 -4.77
CA GLY A 310 -19.10 -6.26 -5.66
C GLY A 310 -20.41 -6.61 -4.95
N SER A 311 -20.42 -6.67 -3.61
CA SER A 311 -21.58 -7.05 -2.80
C SER A 311 -22.09 -5.85 -1.98
N THR A 312 -22.68 -4.86 -2.64
CA THR A 312 -23.59 -3.90 -1.99
C THR A 312 -24.97 -3.93 -2.62
N ALA A 313 -25.76 -4.95 -2.23
CA ALA A 313 -27.20 -4.82 -2.09
C ALA A 313 -27.70 -5.91 -1.12
N ASP A 314 -28.54 -5.45 -0.19
CA ASP A 314 -29.35 -6.20 0.77
C ASP A 314 -28.65 -6.73 2.02
N GLY A 315 -28.94 -6.00 3.11
CA GLY A 315 -28.33 -6.17 4.41
C GLY A 315 -28.90 -7.34 5.21
N PHE A 316 -28.06 -7.84 6.10
CA PHE A 316 -28.50 -8.44 7.35
C PHE A 316 -27.59 -7.98 8.48
N ALA A 317 -28.25 -7.63 9.59
CA ALA A 317 -27.65 -7.02 10.77
C ALA A 317 -26.69 -7.96 11.49
N ALA A 318 -25.69 -7.36 12.12
CA ALA A 318 -24.79 -8.00 13.05
C ALA A 318 -25.56 -8.65 14.22
N ALA A 319 -25.27 -9.92 14.50
CA ALA A 319 -25.56 -10.59 15.77
C ALA A 319 -24.25 -11.25 16.22
N ASP A 320 -23.56 -10.64 17.18
CA ASP A 320 -23.65 -10.95 18.62
C ASP A 320 -23.12 -12.36 18.94
N TRP A 321 -21.84 -12.41 19.34
CA TRP A 321 -21.18 -13.63 19.80
C TRP A 321 -21.55 -13.86 21.26
N GLY A 322 -22.75 -14.41 21.48
CA GLY A 322 -23.27 -14.83 22.77
C GLY A 322 -22.80 -16.21 23.20
N ALA A 323 -22.18 -16.27 24.38
CA ALA A 323 -21.70 -17.46 25.05
C ALA A 323 -22.80 -18.25 25.79
N GLY A 324 -22.52 -19.52 26.09
CA GLY A 324 -23.25 -20.38 27.03
C GLY A 324 -24.22 -21.33 26.34
N GLY A 325 -24.39 -22.58 26.75
CA GLY A 325 -23.94 -23.35 27.91
C GLY A 325 -24.52 -24.76 27.74
N ALA A 326 -23.96 -25.73 28.46
CA ALA A 326 -24.43 -27.11 28.45
C ALA A 326 -25.90 -27.22 28.91
N ASP A 327 -26.64 -28.20 28.38
CA ASP A 327 -27.40 -29.12 29.23
C ASP A 327 -27.80 -30.39 28.46
N GLU A 328 -27.80 -31.48 29.23
CA GLU A 328 -28.03 -32.87 28.85
C GLU A 328 -29.50 -33.12 28.53
N THR A 329 -29.79 -33.76 27.39
CA THR A 329 -30.84 -34.78 27.25
C THR A 329 -30.73 -35.41 25.87
N GLY A 330 -30.40 -36.70 25.83
CA GLY A 330 -30.29 -37.46 24.60
C GLY A 330 -31.66 -37.62 23.93
N GLN A 331 -31.87 -36.90 22.83
CA GLN A 331 -32.83 -37.21 21.77
C GLN A 331 -32.27 -36.67 20.44
N THR A 332 -32.03 -37.56 19.48
CA THR A 332 -31.54 -37.24 18.14
C THR A 332 -32.67 -36.62 17.32
N ALA A 333 -32.69 -35.29 17.24
CA ALA A 333 -33.54 -34.56 16.30
C ALA A 333 -32.88 -34.50 14.92
N ILE A 334 -33.65 -34.80 13.87
CA ILE A 334 -33.28 -34.57 12.47
C ILE A 334 -33.17 -33.06 12.28
N PHE A 335 -31.96 -32.54 12.04
CA PHE A 335 -31.73 -31.16 11.65
C PHE A 335 -32.17 -30.99 10.18
N THR A 336 -33.26 -30.26 9.94
CA THR A 336 -33.44 -29.59 8.65
C THR A 336 -32.63 -28.32 8.71
N SER A 337 -31.48 -28.28 8.03
CA SER A 337 -30.63 -27.10 7.96
C SER A 337 -31.19 -26.10 6.96
N ASP A 338 -31.61 -24.93 7.43
CA ASP A 338 -31.60 -23.68 6.65
C ASP A 338 -30.14 -23.23 6.44
N ASP A 339 -29.29 -24.09 5.87
CA ASP A 339 -27.89 -23.76 5.64
C ASP A 339 -27.75 -22.96 4.33
N PRO A 340 -27.38 -21.67 4.39
CA PRO A 340 -27.13 -20.86 3.19
C PRO A 340 -26.02 -21.43 2.31
N VAL A 341 -25.10 -22.24 2.85
CA VAL A 341 -24.08 -22.94 2.06
C VAL A 341 -24.72 -24.01 1.19
N GLU A 342 -25.69 -24.76 1.71
CA GLU A 342 -26.37 -25.83 0.97
C GLU A 342 -27.20 -25.25 -0.19
N LYS A 343 -27.88 -24.11 0.03
CA LYS A 343 -28.56 -23.35 -1.04
C LYS A 343 -27.59 -22.83 -2.11
N LEU A 344 -26.36 -22.49 -1.74
CA LEU A 344 -25.33 -22.05 -2.69
C LEU A 344 -24.80 -23.23 -3.51
N LEU A 345 -24.64 -24.40 -2.86
CA LEU A 345 -24.21 -25.63 -3.51
C LEU A 345 -25.26 -26.15 -4.51
N GLU A 346 -26.55 -25.99 -4.21
CA GLU A 346 -27.65 -26.32 -5.12
C GLU A 346 -27.70 -25.44 -6.39
N GLN A 347 -27.05 -24.27 -6.38
CA GLN A 347 -26.93 -23.39 -7.56
C GLN A 347 -25.69 -23.70 -8.41
N LEU A 348 -24.82 -24.62 -7.96
CA LEU A 348 -23.64 -25.01 -8.73
C LEU A 348 -24.04 -25.96 -9.86
N VAL A 349 -23.67 -25.58 -11.08
CA VAL A 349 -23.76 -26.44 -12.26
C VAL A 349 -22.54 -27.36 -12.25
N TYR A 350 -22.75 -28.68 -12.23
CA TYR A 350 -21.65 -29.65 -12.24
C TYR A 350 -21.19 -29.93 -13.67
N SER A 351 -20.01 -30.54 -13.81
CA SER A 351 -19.42 -30.83 -15.12
C SER A 351 -20.31 -31.69 -16.03
N GLU A 352 -21.18 -32.50 -15.43
CA GLU A 352 -22.12 -33.38 -16.12
C GLU A 352 -23.31 -32.60 -16.71
N ASP A 353 -23.62 -31.43 -16.14
CA ASP A 353 -24.73 -30.56 -16.52
C ASP A 353 -24.32 -29.49 -17.55
N LEU A 354 -23.01 -29.39 -17.87
CA LEU A 354 -22.47 -28.37 -18.79
C LEU A 354 -23.00 -28.52 -20.22
N ASP A 355 -23.25 -29.76 -20.66
CA ASP A 355 -23.79 -30.06 -22.00
C ASP A 355 -25.28 -29.69 -22.13
N GLU A 356 -25.96 -29.44 -21.01
CA GLU A 356 -27.38 -29.06 -20.94
C GLU A 356 -27.57 -27.55 -20.73
N LEU A 357 -26.49 -26.78 -20.64
CA LEU A 357 -26.56 -25.33 -20.52
C LEU A 357 -27.21 -24.70 -21.75
N PRO A 358 -28.06 -23.68 -21.58
CA PRO A 358 -28.62 -22.95 -22.71
C PRO A 358 -27.52 -22.26 -23.52
N ASP A 359 -27.70 -22.20 -24.83
CA ASP A 359 -26.81 -21.41 -25.70
C ASP A 359 -26.79 -19.95 -25.21
N PRO A 360 -25.61 -19.31 -25.15
CA PRO A 360 -25.50 -17.94 -24.67
C PRO A 360 -26.26 -16.97 -25.58
N GLU A 361 -27.05 -16.07 -24.98
CA GLU A 361 -27.79 -15.06 -25.72
C GLU A 361 -26.86 -13.89 -26.08
N PRO A 362 -26.66 -13.54 -27.36
CA PRO A 362 -25.72 -12.48 -27.73
C PRO A 362 -26.24 -11.07 -27.38
N LEU A 363 -25.45 -10.30 -26.62
CA LEU A 363 -25.65 -8.87 -26.38
C LEU A 363 -25.10 -8.02 -27.54
N ILE A 364 -24.02 -8.46 -28.17
CA ILE A 364 -23.50 -7.99 -29.45
C ILE A 364 -22.98 -9.22 -30.19
N GLU A 365 -23.62 -9.54 -31.30
CA GLU A 365 -23.38 -10.76 -32.06
C GLU A 365 -21.88 -11.06 -32.30
N GLY A 366 -21.41 -12.19 -31.75
CA GLY A 366 -20.03 -12.67 -31.88
C GLY A 366 -18.98 -11.78 -31.23
N VAL A 367 -19.36 -10.97 -30.24
CA VAL A 367 -18.47 -10.07 -29.48
C VAL A 367 -18.74 -10.16 -27.98
N LEU A 368 -20.00 -10.14 -27.57
CA LEU A 368 -20.40 -10.05 -26.17
C LEU A 368 -21.74 -10.76 -25.98
N ASP A 369 -21.82 -11.64 -24.98
CA ASP A 369 -23.04 -12.35 -24.64
C ASP A 369 -23.66 -11.79 -23.36
N LEU A 370 -24.98 -11.92 -23.20
CA LEU A 370 -25.69 -11.59 -21.97
C LEU A 370 -25.26 -12.54 -20.85
N ASP A 371 -25.29 -12.06 -19.63
CA ASP A 371 -24.87 -12.78 -18.41
C ASP A 371 -23.46 -13.41 -18.52
N SER A 372 -22.58 -12.76 -19.30
CA SER A 372 -21.18 -13.14 -19.47
C SER A 372 -20.24 -12.05 -18.95
N GLU A 373 -19.04 -12.46 -18.55
CA GLU A 373 -17.96 -11.54 -18.24
C GLU A 373 -16.99 -11.43 -19.42
N ALA A 374 -16.77 -10.21 -19.93
CA ALA A 374 -15.91 -9.96 -21.08
C ALA A 374 -14.88 -8.87 -20.78
N TRP A 375 -13.65 -9.10 -21.23
CA TRP A 375 -12.49 -8.25 -20.93
C TRP A 375 -12.00 -7.52 -22.18
N MET A 376 -11.83 -6.19 -22.10
CA MET A 376 -11.24 -5.39 -23.18
C MET A 376 -9.80 -5.00 -22.81
N ILE A 377 -8.82 -5.59 -23.50
CA ILE A 377 -7.40 -5.46 -23.18
C ILE A 377 -6.69 -4.55 -24.20
N GLY A 378 -5.78 -3.69 -23.71
CA GLY A 378 -5.01 -2.76 -24.54
C GLY A 378 -4.19 -1.78 -23.70
N VAL A 379 -3.21 -1.12 -24.32
CA VAL A 379 -2.25 -0.21 -23.66
C VAL A 379 -2.97 0.97 -22.97
N SER A 380 -2.41 1.48 -21.86
CA SER A 380 -2.94 2.64 -21.14
C SER A 380 -3.01 3.87 -22.06
N GLY A 381 -4.14 4.59 -22.05
CA GLY A 381 -4.38 5.75 -22.92
C GLY A 381 -4.88 5.44 -24.34
N HIS A 382 -5.03 4.16 -24.73
CA HIS A 382 -5.45 3.78 -26.10
C HIS A 382 -6.96 3.50 -26.22
N PHE A 383 -7.79 4.46 -25.78
CA PHE A 383 -9.23 4.54 -26.10
C PHE A 383 -10.14 3.35 -25.72
N LYS A 384 -9.71 2.38 -24.91
CA LYS A 384 -10.55 1.26 -24.42
C LYS A 384 -11.89 1.74 -23.84
N SER A 385 -11.83 2.76 -22.98
CA SER A 385 -13.03 3.36 -22.39
C SER A 385 -13.97 3.97 -23.42
N PHE A 386 -13.44 4.51 -24.54
CA PHE A 386 -14.27 5.06 -25.63
C PHE A 386 -14.95 3.95 -26.43
N VAL A 387 -14.27 2.83 -26.68
CA VAL A 387 -14.87 1.67 -27.35
C VAL A 387 -15.95 1.04 -26.46
N ALA A 388 -15.71 0.91 -25.15
CA ALA A 388 -16.72 0.42 -24.21
C ALA A 388 -17.96 1.32 -24.17
N LEU A 389 -17.77 2.65 -24.16
CA LEU A 389 -18.87 3.61 -24.23
C LEU A 389 -19.62 3.55 -25.58
N ASP A 390 -18.89 3.39 -26.68
CA ASP A 390 -19.48 3.22 -28.02
C ASP A 390 -20.35 1.96 -28.10
N MET A 391 -19.88 0.83 -27.58
CA MET A 391 -20.65 -0.42 -27.46
C MET A 391 -21.91 -0.21 -26.62
N ALA A 392 -21.78 0.42 -25.45
CA ALA A 392 -22.90 0.70 -24.56
C ALA A 392 -23.99 1.58 -25.21
N MET A 393 -23.59 2.63 -25.94
CA MET A 393 -24.52 3.50 -26.66
C MET A 393 -25.25 2.78 -27.80
N HIS A 394 -24.57 1.87 -28.51
CA HIS A 394 -25.19 1.09 -29.58
C HIS A 394 -26.19 0.06 -29.04
N VAL A 395 -25.85 -0.63 -27.96
CA VAL A 395 -26.77 -1.52 -27.23
C VAL A 395 -27.99 -0.73 -26.74
N ALA A 396 -27.78 0.38 -26.02
CA ALA A 396 -28.86 1.19 -25.46
C ALA A 396 -29.79 1.81 -26.52
N SER A 397 -29.26 2.10 -27.72
CA SER A 397 -30.04 2.69 -28.82
C SER A 397 -30.60 1.65 -29.81
N GLY A 398 -30.30 0.36 -29.62
CA GLY A 398 -30.69 -0.72 -30.54
C GLY A 398 -30.07 -0.59 -31.94
N LYS A 399 -28.97 0.15 -32.09
CA LYS A 399 -28.28 0.39 -33.37
C LYS A 399 -27.15 -0.62 -33.56
N LEU A 400 -26.87 -0.97 -34.82
CA LEU A 400 -25.80 -1.92 -35.16
C LEU A 400 -24.43 -1.39 -34.70
N TRP A 401 -23.74 -2.11 -33.82
CA TRP A 401 -22.35 -1.81 -33.47
C TRP A 401 -21.43 -2.47 -34.51
N ARG A 402 -20.76 -1.65 -35.34
CA ARG A 402 -19.84 -2.12 -36.40
C ARG A 402 -20.45 -3.17 -37.34
N GLY A 403 -21.74 -3.03 -37.65
CA GLY A 403 -22.48 -3.96 -38.52
C GLY A 403 -23.01 -5.22 -37.83
N ARG A 404 -22.78 -5.36 -36.51
CA ARG A 404 -23.28 -6.47 -35.68
C ARG A 404 -24.51 -6.03 -34.91
N ARG A 405 -25.49 -6.92 -34.77
CA ARG A 405 -26.78 -6.59 -34.18
C ARG A 405 -26.74 -6.73 -32.65
N PRO A 406 -27.12 -5.70 -31.87
CA PRO A 406 -27.52 -5.86 -30.48
C PRO A 406 -28.95 -6.42 -30.41
N PRO A 407 -29.32 -7.19 -29.38
CA PRO A 407 -30.66 -7.75 -29.26
C PRO A 407 -31.69 -6.62 -29.21
N THR A 408 -32.73 -6.73 -30.03
CA THR A 408 -33.87 -5.81 -29.98
C THR A 408 -34.64 -6.06 -28.69
N ALA A 409 -34.83 -5.01 -27.88
CA ALA A 409 -35.67 -5.07 -26.69
C ALA A 409 -37.09 -5.50 -27.07
N GLY A 410 -37.44 -6.77 -26.81
CA GLY A 410 -38.80 -7.26 -27.03
C GLY A 410 -38.95 -8.74 -27.37
N SER A 411 -38.45 -9.64 -26.53
CA SER A 411 -39.04 -10.98 -26.37
C SER A 411 -38.50 -11.65 -25.11
N SER A 412 -38.88 -11.15 -23.93
CA SER A 412 -38.72 -11.92 -22.70
C SER A 412 -39.83 -12.98 -22.62
N THR A 413 -39.45 -14.24 -22.53
CA THR A 413 -40.29 -15.26 -21.90
C THR A 413 -39.40 -16.25 -21.15
N SER A 414 -39.22 -16.01 -19.85
CA SER A 414 -39.06 -17.07 -18.86
C SER A 414 -39.57 -16.58 -17.49
N PRO A 415 -40.28 -17.43 -16.73
CA PRO A 415 -41.12 -17.01 -15.60
C PRO A 415 -40.30 -16.85 -14.30
N PRO A 416 -40.86 -16.17 -13.28
CA PRO A 416 -40.14 -15.94 -12.02
C PRO A 416 -39.98 -17.27 -11.27
N ARG A 417 -38.74 -17.61 -10.90
CA ARG A 417 -38.47 -18.68 -9.92
C ARG A 417 -38.69 -18.07 -8.53
N GLY A 418 -39.58 -18.71 -7.76
CA GLY A 418 -39.95 -18.32 -6.40
C GLY A 418 -39.08 -18.96 -5.34
#